data_AF-A0A249SNJ4-F1
#
_entry.id   AF-A0A249SNJ4-F1
#
_cell.length_a   1.000
_cell.length_b   1.000
_cell.length_c   1.000
_cell.angle_alpha   90.00
_cell.angle_beta   90.00
_cell.angle_gamma   90.00
#
_symmetry.space_group_name_H-M   'P 1'
#
loop_
_entity.id
_entity.type
_entity.pdbx_description
1 polymer ?
#
loop_
_entity_poly.entity_id
_entity_poly.type
_entity_poly.pdbx_seq_one_letter_code
_entity_poly.pdbx_strand_id
1 'polypeptide(L)'
;MVEENYEKKKKNPLQNFLKDRLIKYRKIPFIKLIKFSFKSLLKERLFYILNISTIVVSICIGIALAFAKSGSSQVVIFNFYILFFVCCLMFVFILRMIQFFFSKNFEDKTTYIVLTNQVSRTKFFVAQYLLIILICAVNILMSFAVINIFYATFTLFKYDMFILRMTSIYVLYCLIATFFLINFITFLIFMFTLQTTTIICTLLLALSFIANIPMSFIKANEKSYNVQFTNGDIFQLNDIYDAYSLYDHVNEGNIKYPNLSKYVYNYFLSNEMILDEFHNSRNIGLRMQMWKDLGLINASPAVITETNLNLFSKPLRDASVPNTWQKNDKFNIQITLENTFITNEELDDLISKTLDNEIKKILIDFRDFSNSINNHFKNNIQFEKYDLFYDFLFLDTGITDSYLEKINPSEEEMQENKVFYALKKQDVISFYEYEISAQNNDGFKFTNASNLVKKQLNFNLMYTARIIEEYFIKYSSNYIIMSSNAVSKTSGDWNNYEKGRNMMHTLSYFNLYSGLWMVYTKNLGFYNDDIWFSPNSFSKIYLEDQKNLFLGYPEYDIKLTSTNMIEKNTTSSYLKPWYYLAILFAVSSLSFSIALFKFKKFDF
;
A
#
# COMPACT_ATOMS: atom_id res chain seq x y z
N MET A 1 -13.93 -38.37 -96.92
CA MET A 1 -15.23 -39.04 -96.68
C MET A 1 -15.16 -39.58 -95.25
N VAL A 2 -15.70 -38.86 -94.26
CA VAL A 2 -17.09 -38.98 -93.74
C VAL A 2 -17.18 -40.30 -92.94
N GLU A 3 -17.42 -40.37 -91.62
CA GLU A 3 -18.28 -39.54 -90.76
C GLU A 3 -17.91 -39.74 -89.27
N GLU A 4 -17.92 -38.65 -88.50
CA GLU A 4 -18.08 -38.66 -87.04
C GLU A 4 -19.47 -39.22 -86.68
N ASN A 5 -19.60 -39.99 -85.58
CA ASN A 5 -20.28 -39.53 -84.36
C ASN A 5 -20.75 -40.64 -83.38
N TYR A 6 -20.83 -40.23 -82.11
CA TYR A 6 -21.71 -40.71 -81.02
C TYR A 6 -21.50 -42.12 -80.45
N GLU A 7 -20.80 -42.19 -79.31
CA GLU A 7 -21.47 -42.51 -78.04
C GLU A 7 -20.65 -42.05 -76.81
N LYS A 8 -20.90 -40.80 -76.41
CA LYS A 8 -20.61 -40.31 -75.06
C LYS A 8 -21.45 -41.14 -74.07
N LYS A 9 -20.83 -42.08 -73.37
CA LYS A 9 -21.39 -42.66 -72.14
C LYS A 9 -21.70 -41.52 -71.17
N LYS A 10 -22.99 -41.17 -71.08
CA LYS A 10 -23.58 -40.29 -70.06
C LYS A 10 -23.16 -40.78 -68.67
N LYS A 11 -22.10 -40.18 -68.09
CA LYS A 11 -21.95 -40.15 -66.63
C LYS A 11 -23.16 -39.39 -66.11
N ASN A 12 -24.02 -40.11 -65.39
CA ASN A 12 -25.29 -39.59 -64.90
C ASN A 12 -25.01 -38.30 -64.10
N PRO A 13 -25.51 -37.11 -64.52
CA PRO A 13 -25.26 -35.87 -63.81
C PRO A 13 -25.79 -35.93 -62.37
N LEU A 14 -26.76 -36.81 -62.09
CA LEU A 14 -27.22 -37.11 -60.75
C LEU A 14 -26.12 -37.78 -59.89
N GLN A 15 -25.28 -38.64 -60.45
CA GLN A 15 -24.18 -39.29 -59.73
C GLN A 15 -23.04 -38.32 -59.43
N ASN A 16 -22.70 -37.42 -60.36
CA ASN A 16 -21.71 -36.37 -60.10
C ASN A 16 -22.26 -35.29 -59.16
N PHE A 17 -23.55 -34.94 -59.26
CA PHE A 17 -24.21 -34.03 -58.33
C PHE A 17 -24.39 -34.62 -56.92
N LEU A 18 -24.66 -35.94 -56.82
CA LEU A 18 -24.64 -36.67 -55.55
C LEU A 18 -23.22 -36.79 -55.01
N LYS A 19 -22.21 -37.05 -55.86
CA LYS A 19 -20.79 -37.04 -55.44
C LYS A 19 -20.40 -35.65 -54.95
N ASP A 20 -20.72 -34.57 -55.65
CA ASP A 20 -20.38 -33.21 -55.24
C ASP A 20 -21.17 -32.73 -54.01
N ARG A 21 -22.44 -33.16 -53.84
CA ARG A 21 -23.20 -32.93 -52.59
C ARG A 21 -22.70 -33.77 -51.42
N LEU A 22 -22.24 -35.01 -51.64
CA LEU A 22 -21.65 -35.88 -50.61
C LEU A 22 -20.20 -35.48 -50.27
N ILE A 23 -19.44 -34.97 -51.24
CA ILE A 23 -18.07 -34.44 -51.06
C ILE A 23 -18.09 -33.12 -50.28
N LYS A 24 -19.21 -32.38 -50.30
CA LYS A 24 -19.38 -31.12 -49.55
C LYS A 24 -19.27 -31.26 -48.01
N TYR A 25 -19.24 -32.48 -47.47
CA TYR A 25 -19.12 -32.74 -46.02
C TYR A 25 -17.87 -33.53 -45.60
N ARG A 26 -16.82 -33.62 -46.42
CA ARG A 26 -15.64 -34.44 -46.09
C ARG A 26 -14.78 -33.92 -44.93
N LYS A 27 -14.99 -32.67 -44.47
CA LYS A 27 -14.32 -32.09 -43.30
C LYS A 27 -15.28 -31.15 -42.56
N ILE A 28 -15.70 -31.50 -41.34
CA ILE A 28 -16.48 -30.61 -40.49
C ILE A 28 -15.59 -29.41 -40.09
N PRO A 29 -16.02 -28.15 -40.32
CA PRO A 29 -15.29 -26.95 -39.92
C PRO A 29 -15.13 -26.86 -38.40
N PHE A 30 -13.99 -26.35 -37.94
CA PHE A 30 -13.65 -26.19 -36.53
C PHE A 30 -14.71 -25.38 -35.74
N ILE A 31 -15.21 -24.28 -36.33
CA ILE A 31 -16.24 -23.42 -35.73
C ILE A 31 -17.55 -24.18 -35.51
N LYS A 32 -17.92 -25.11 -36.41
CA LYS A 32 -19.14 -25.92 -36.24
C LYS A 32 -19.00 -26.90 -35.07
N LEU A 33 -17.79 -27.42 -34.81
CA LEU A 33 -17.50 -28.25 -33.64
C LEU A 33 -17.63 -27.44 -32.35
N ILE A 34 -17.04 -26.24 -32.29
CA ILE A 34 -17.19 -25.33 -31.14
C ILE A 34 -18.68 -25.02 -30.88
N LYS A 35 -19.43 -24.67 -31.92
CA LYS A 35 -20.87 -24.37 -31.81
C LYS A 35 -21.67 -25.58 -31.32
N PHE A 36 -21.35 -26.78 -31.79
CA PHE A 36 -21.95 -28.02 -31.33
C PHE A 36 -21.67 -28.26 -29.84
N SER A 37 -20.40 -28.21 -29.43
CA SER A 37 -19.99 -28.37 -28.03
C SER A 37 -20.62 -27.32 -27.12
N PHE A 38 -20.73 -26.07 -27.57
CA PHE A 38 -21.40 -25.01 -26.82
C PHE A 38 -22.90 -25.27 -26.64
N LYS A 39 -23.60 -25.70 -27.71
CA LYS A 39 -25.02 -26.07 -27.60
C LYS A 39 -25.26 -27.25 -26.66
N SER A 40 -24.29 -28.17 -26.56
CA SER A 40 -24.34 -29.27 -25.60
C SER A 40 -24.27 -28.78 -24.15
N LEU A 41 -23.40 -27.81 -23.88
CA LEU A 41 -23.27 -27.19 -22.54
C LEU A 41 -24.53 -26.46 -22.09
N LEU A 42 -25.21 -25.76 -22.98
CA LEU A 42 -26.43 -25.02 -22.65
C LEU A 42 -27.59 -25.93 -22.16
N LYS A 43 -27.47 -27.25 -22.28
CA LYS A 43 -28.45 -28.19 -21.72
C LYS A 43 -28.20 -28.50 -20.24
N GLU A 44 -27.01 -28.20 -19.73
CA GLU A 44 -26.63 -28.50 -18.35
C GLU A 44 -27.10 -27.39 -17.40
N ARG A 45 -27.99 -27.74 -16.46
CA ARG A 45 -28.49 -26.78 -15.45
C ARG A 45 -27.36 -26.20 -14.59
N LEU A 46 -26.36 -27.02 -14.28
CA LEU A 46 -25.22 -26.65 -13.45
C LEU A 46 -24.36 -25.56 -14.09
N PHE A 47 -24.31 -25.50 -15.43
CA PHE A 47 -23.65 -24.42 -16.15
C PHE A 47 -24.27 -23.06 -15.81
N TYR A 48 -25.60 -22.94 -15.86
CA TYR A 48 -26.28 -21.69 -15.53
C TYR A 48 -26.11 -21.30 -14.06
N ILE A 49 -26.20 -22.25 -13.13
CA ILE A 49 -26.04 -21.99 -11.69
C ILE A 49 -24.67 -21.36 -11.40
N LEU A 50 -23.60 -21.91 -11.97
CA LEU A 50 -22.26 -21.40 -11.72
C LEU A 50 -22.02 -20.01 -12.36
N ASN A 51 -22.50 -19.78 -13.58
CA ASN A 51 -22.41 -18.45 -14.22
C ASN A 51 -23.25 -17.38 -13.47
N ILE A 52 -24.41 -17.75 -12.93
CA ILE A 52 -25.20 -16.83 -12.11
C ILE A 52 -24.47 -16.55 -10.79
N SER A 53 -23.88 -17.57 -10.18
CA SER A 53 -23.11 -17.41 -8.94
C SER A 53 -21.91 -16.47 -9.12
N THR A 54 -21.14 -16.58 -10.22
CA THR A 54 -20.03 -15.66 -10.50
C THR A 54 -20.51 -14.21 -10.65
N ILE A 55 -21.63 -13.98 -11.33
CA ILE A 55 -22.23 -12.66 -11.48
C ILE A 55 -22.68 -12.10 -10.13
N VAL A 56 -23.45 -12.87 -9.35
CA VAL A 56 -23.98 -12.43 -8.04
C VAL A 56 -22.85 -12.03 -7.09
N VAL A 57 -21.80 -12.85 -6.99
CA VAL A 57 -20.64 -12.52 -6.13
C VAL A 57 -19.94 -11.26 -6.64
N SER A 58 -19.80 -11.09 -7.96
CA SER A 58 -19.19 -9.89 -8.56
C SER A 58 -20.01 -8.62 -8.26
N ILE A 59 -21.35 -8.72 -8.25
CA ILE A 59 -22.24 -7.62 -7.83
C ILE A 59 -21.99 -7.26 -6.38
N CYS A 60 -22.00 -8.24 -5.47
CA CYS A 60 -21.76 -8.02 -4.04
C CYS A 60 -20.44 -7.30 -3.78
N ILE A 61 -19.39 -7.65 -4.52
CA ILE A 61 -18.08 -7.02 -4.38
C ILE A 61 -18.05 -5.61 -4.95
N GLY A 62 -18.66 -5.36 -6.12
CA GLY A 62 -18.78 -4.00 -6.65
C GLY A 62 -19.47 -3.05 -5.66
N ILE A 63 -20.50 -3.54 -4.97
CA ILE A 63 -21.18 -2.80 -3.89
C ILE A 63 -20.26 -2.63 -2.68
N ALA A 64 -19.63 -3.70 -2.20
CA ALA A 64 -18.76 -3.64 -1.02
C ALA A 64 -17.59 -2.65 -1.18
N LEU A 65 -16.99 -2.59 -2.38
CA LEU A 65 -15.93 -1.63 -2.69
C LEU A 65 -16.41 -0.18 -2.65
N ALA A 66 -17.64 0.09 -3.09
CA ALA A 66 -18.21 1.44 -3.07
C ALA A 66 -18.48 1.96 -1.65
N PHE A 67 -18.74 1.07 -0.68
CA PHE A 67 -18.99 1.44 0.72
C PHE A 67 -17.74 1.38 1.62
N ALA A 68 -16.58 0.98 1.07
CA ALA A 68 -15.34 0.95 1.82
C ALA A 68 -14.85 2.39 2.11
N LYS A 69 -14.44 2.65 3.36
CA LYS A 69 -14.07 3.99 3.84
C LYS A 69 -12.67 4.45 3.43
N SER A 70 -11.79 3.52 3.06
CA SER A 70 -10.39 3.80 2.71
C SER A 70 -9.93 2.90 1.56
N GLY A 71 -8.93 3.35 0.80
CA GLY A 71 -8.36 2.57 -0.30
C GLY A 71 -7.67 1.29 0.18
N SER A 72 -7.03 1.33 1.35
CA SER A 72 -6.50 0.18 2.07
C SER A 72 -7.57 -0.89 2.31
N SER A 73 -8.76 -0.47 2.77
CA SER A 73 -9.89 -1.40 2.97
C SER A 73 -10.36 -2.00 1.63
N GLN A 74 -10.37 -1.21 0.56
CA GLN A 74 -10.72 -1.68 -0.79
C GLN A 74 -9.72 -2.75 -1.28
N VAL A 75 -8.42 -2.53 -1.09
CA VAL A 75 -7.38 -3.51 -1.42
C VAL A 75 -7.59 -4.82 -0.67
N VAL A 76 -7.84 -4.77 0.64
CA VAL A 76 -8.05 -5.97 1.47
C VAL A 76 -9.29 -6.75 1.01
N ILE A 77 -10.42 -6.07 0.80
CA ILE A 77 -11.67 -6.67 0.31
C ILE A 77 -11.46 -7.33 -1.05
N PHE A 78 -10.79 -6.63 -1.97
CA PHE A 78 -10.59 -7.14 -3.32
C PHE A 78 -9.60 -8.31 -3.37
N ASN A 79 -8.52 -8.26 -2.60
CA ASN A 79 -7.57 -9.36 -2.45
C ASN A 79 -8.27 -10.65 -1.98
N PHE A 80 -9.19 -10.54 -1.02
CA PHE A 80 -10.01 -11.66 -0.59
C PHE A 80 -10.95 -12.16 -1.71
N TYR A 81 -11.58 -11.24 -2.44
CA TYR A 81 -12.44 -11.59 -3.58
C TYR A 81 -11.69 -12.40 -4.64
N ILE A 82 -10.49 -11.99 -5.06
CA ILE A 82 -9.76 -12.71 -6.11
C ILE A 82 -9.43 -14.13 -5.67
N LEU A 83 -8.99 -14.29 -4.42
CA LEU A 83 -8.68 -15.60 -3.87
C LEU A 83 -9.93 -16.48 -3.91
N PHE A 84 -11.08 -15.98 -3.43
CA PHE A 84 -12.35 -16.69 -3.51
C PHE A 84 -12.79 -16.97 -4.97
N PHE A 85 -12.62 -16.01 -5.86
CA PHE A 85 -13.02 -16.12 -7.26
C PHE A 85 -12.21 -17.18 -8.01
N VAL A 86 -10.88 -17.16 -7.89
CA VAL A 86 -9.99 -18.12 -8.56
C VAL A 86 -10.04 -19.49 -7.90
N CYS A 87 -9.84 -19.55 -6.57
CA CYS A 87 -9.70 -20.81 -5.84
C CYS A 87 -11.02 -21.54 -5.65
N CYS A 88 -12.16 -20.84 -5.56
CA CYS A 88 -13.46 -21.50 -5.37
C CYS A 88 -14.31 -21.48 -6.64
N LEU A 89 -14.69 -20.29 -7.12
CA LEU A 89 -15.68 -20.19 -8.20
C LEU A 89 -15.15 -20.73 -9.52
N MET A 90 -14.03 -20.19 -10.01
CA MET A 90 -13.42 -20.61 -11.27
C MET A 90 -12.87 -22.04 -11.17
N PHE A 91 -12.35 -22.43 -10.01
CA PHE A 91 -11.88 -23.80 -9.81
C PHE A 91 -13.00 -24.83 -10.01
N VAL A 92 -14.12 -24.67 -9.29
CA VAL A 92 -15.28 -25.56 -9.41
C VAL A 92 -15.86 -25.51 -10.82
N PHE A 93 -15.92 -24.32 -11.42
CA PHE A 93 -16.36 -24.13 -12.79
C PHE A 93 -15.52 -24.94 -13.78
N ILE A 94 -14.20 -24.77 -13.74
CA ILE A 94 -13.27 -25.46 -14.64
C ILE A 94 -13.34 -26.97 -14.43
N LEU A 95 -13.34 -27.44 -13.18
CA LEU A 95 -13.45 -28.87 -12.86
C LEU A 95 -14.71 -29.47 -13.48
N ARG A 96 -15.87 -28.83 -13.30
CA ARG A 96 -17.14 -29.33 -13.84
C ARG A 96 -17.20 -29.31 -15.36
N MET A 97 -16.62 -28.28 -15.98
CA MET A 97 -16.54 -28.18 -17.44
C MET A 97 -15.67 -29.29 -18.05
N ILE A 98 -14.52 -29.58 -17.45
CA ILE A 98 -13.62 -30.64 -17.91
C ILE A 98 -14.25 -32.01 -17.67
N GLN A 99 -14.89 -32.25 -16.51
CA GLN A 99 -15.64 -33.48 -16.24
C GLN A 99 -16.79 -33.70 -17.24
N PHE A 100 -17.54 -32.65 -17.58
CA PHE A 100 -18.61 -32.73 -18.56
C PHE A 100 -18.07 -33.13 -19.94
N PHE A 101 -17.02 -32.46 -20.43
CA PHE A 101 -16.49 -32.73 -21.76
C PHE A 101 -15.72 -34.03 -21.89
N PHE A 102 -14.94 -34.40 -20.86
CA PHE A 102 -13.98 -35.49 -20.95
C PHE A 102 -14.32 -36.73 -20.11
N SER A 103 -15.37 -36.71 -19.28
CA SER A 103 -15.90 -37.90 -18.60
C SER A 103 -17.32 -38.20 -19.07
N LYS A 104 -18.25 -37.27 -18.86
CA LYS A 104 -19.68 -37.50 -19.14
C LYS A 104 -19.98 -37.71 -20.62
N ASN A 105 -19.45 -36.86 -21.50
CA ASN A 105 -19.64 -37.03 -22.95
C ASN A 105 -18.90 -38.26 -23.53
N PHE A 106 -17.97 -38.84 -22.79
CA PHE A 106 -17.39 -40.15 -23.11
C PHE A 106 -18.35 -41.28 -22.73
N GLU A 107 -18.87 -41.25 -21.50
CA GLU A 107 -19.85 -42.22 -20.99
C GLU A 107 -21.14 -42.24 -21.84
N ASP A 108 -21.64 -41.07 -22.23
CA ASP A 108 -22.86 -40.90 -23.04
C ASP A 108 -22.67 -41.25 -24.54
N LYS A 109 -21.51 -41.79 -24.94
CA LYS A 109 -21.11 -42.13 -26.34
C LYS A 109 -21.21 -40.97 -27.34
N THR A 110 -21.45 -39.74 -26.89
CA THR A 110 -21.55 -38.55 -27.75
C THR A 110 -20.20 -38.28 -28.43
N THR A 111 -19.10 -38.48 -27.71
CA THR A 111 -17.74 -38.38 -28.27
C THR A 111 -17.49 -39.45 -29.34
N TYR A 112 -17.97 -40.68 -29.12
CA TYR A 112 -17.86 -41.77 -30.09
C TYR A 112 -18.55 -41.41 -31.41
N ILE A 113 -19.81 -40.98 -31.37
CA ILE A 113 -20.62 -40.61 -32.55
C ILE A 113 -19.95 -39.48 -33.38
N VAL A 114 -19.36 -38.49 -32.71
CA VAL A 114 -18.67 -37.39 -33.40
C VAL A 114 -17.38 -37.86 -34.06
N LEU A 115 -16.63 -38.78 -33.43
CA LEU A 115 -15.41 -39.35 -33.99
C LEU A 115 -15.70 -40.31 -35.15
N THR A 116 -16.81 -41.05 -35.13
CA THR A 116 -17.24 -41.91 -36.25
C THR A 116 -17.58 -41.09 -37.50
N ASN A 117 -18.02 -39.84 -37.33
CA ASN A 117 -18.35 -38.90 -38.41
C ASN A 117 -17.11 -38.22 -39.07
N GLN A 118 -15.97 -38.92 -39.13
CA GLN A 118 -14.72 -38.48 -39.79
C GLN A 118 -14.09 -37.19 -39.21
N VAL A 119 -14.34 -36.86 -37.95
CA VAL A 119 -13.63 -35.77 -37.24
C VAL A 119 -12.32 -36.29 -36.65
N SER A 120 -11.20 -35.61 -36.93
CA SER A 120 -9.92 -35.99 -36.33
C SER A 120 -9.93 -35.75 -34.80
N ARG A 121 -9.48 -36.75 -34.02
CA ARG A 121 -9.40 -36.72 -32.54
C ARG A 121 -8.76 -35.42 -32.00
N THR A 122 -7.62 -35.02 -32.56
CA THR A 122 -6.92 -33.77 -32.20
C THR A 122 -7.80 -32.53 -32.35
N LYS A 123 -8.52 -32.40 -33.48
CA LYS A 123 -9.37 -31.23 -33.72
C LYS A 123 -10.56 -31.17 -32.76
N PHE A 124 -11.12 -32.32 -32.40
CA PHE A 124 -12.23 -32.37 -31.45
C PHE A 124 -11.78 -31.99 -30.04
N PHE A 125 -10.66 -32.55 -29.57
CA PHE A 125 -10.06 -32.20 -28.28
C PHE A 125 -9.74 -30.70 -28.20
N VAL A 126 -9.04 -30.16 -29.20
CA VAL A 126 -8.68 -28.74 -29.24
C VAL A 126 -9.92 -27.84 -29.32
N ALA A 127 -10.99 -28.27 -29.99
CA ALA A 127 -12.25 -27.51 -30.03
C ALA A 127 -12.90 -27.41 -28.64
N GLN A 128 -12.98 -28.53 -27.90
CA GLN A 128 -13.51 -28.53 -26.53
C GLN A 128 -12.62 -27.73 -25.59
N TYR A 129 -11.30 -27.92 -25.67
CA TYR A 129 -10.32 -27.19 -24.88
C TYR A 129 -10.39 -25.68 -25.07
N LEU A 130 -10.38 -25.19 -26.32
CA LEU A 130 -10.51 -23.76 -26.60
C LEU A 130 -11.86 -23.20 -26.15
N LEU A 131 -12.94 -23.99 -26.24
CA LEU A 131 -14.24 -23.57 -25.75
C LEU A 131 -14.25 -23.38 -24.22
N ILE A 132 -13.59 -24.26 -23.46
CA ILE A 132 -13.45 -24.11 -22.01
C ILE A 132 -12.71 -22.82 -21.67
N ILE A 133 -11.58 -22.55 -22.35
CA ILE A 133 -10.82 -21.30 -22.18
C ILE A 133 -11.69 -20.08 -22.50
N LEU A 134 -12.41 -20.09 -23.63
CA LEU A 134 -13.25 -18.98 -24.05
C LEU A 134 -14.35 -18.67 -23.04
N ILE A 135 -15.02 -19.69 -22.51
CA ILE A 135 -16.07 -19.52 -21.50
C ILE A 135 -15.51 -18.96 -20.19
N CYS A 136 -14.32 -19.43 -19.78
CA CYS A 136 -13.65 -18.88 -18.59
C CYS A 136 -13.27 -17.42 -18.80
N ALA A 137 -12.73 -17.06 -19.97
CA ALA A 137 -12.40 -15.68 -20.32
C ALA A 137 -13.64 -14.78 -20.31
N VAL A 138 -14.76 -15.24 -20.88
CA VAL A 138 -16.04 -14.49 -20.85
C VAL A 138 -16.51 -14.29 -19.41
N ASN A 139 -16.44 -15.30 -18.54
CA ASN A 139 -16.81 -15.15 -17.13
C ASN A 139 -15.95 -14.12 -16.39
N ILE A 140 -14.63 -14.14 -16.61
CA ILE A 140 -13.69 -13.18 -16.02
C ILE A 140 -14.00 -11.76 -16.51
N LEU A 141 -14.20 -11.57 -17.82
CA LEU A 141 -14.53 -10.27 -18.40
C LEU A 141 -15.91 -9.76 -17.94
N MET A 142 -16.90 -10.65 -17.81
CA MET A 142 -18.22 -10.32 -17.29
C MET A 142 -18.12 -9.87 -15.83
N SER A 143 -17.36 -10.60 -15.00
CA SER A 143 -17.08 -10.23 -13.61
C SER A 143 -16.42 -8.85 -13.52
N PHE A 144 -15.40 -8.59 -14.33
CA PHE A 144 -14.75 -7.27 -14.43
C PHE A 144 -15.75 -6.16 -14.77
N ALA A 145 -16.59 -6.36 -15.79
CA ALA A 145 -17.57 -5.36 -16.20
C ALA A 145 -18.60 -5.11 -15.09
N VAL A 146 -19.12 -6.17 -14.46
CA VAL A 146 -20.10 -6.08 -13.39
C VAL A 146 -19.54 -5.34 -12.18
N ILE A 147 -18.33 -5.67 -11.70
CA ILE A 147 -17.71 -5.00 -10.56
C ILE A 147 -17.60 -3.50 -10.82
N ASN A 148 -17.07 -3.12 -11.99
CA ASN A 148 -16.84 -1.72 -12.34
C ASN A 148 -18.14 -0.93 -12.55
N ILE A 149 -19.16 -1.52 -13.17
CA ILE A 149 -20.46 -0.87 -13.37
C ILE A 149 -21.14 -0.63 -12.02
N PHE A 150 -21.17 -1.63 -11.14
CA PHE A 150 -21.80 -1.50 -9.83
C PHE A 150 -21.03 -0.52 -8.95
N TYR A 151 -19.70 -0.59 -8.93
CA TYR A 151 -18.88 0.40 -8.23
C TYR A 151 -19.18 1.82 -8.70
N ALA A 152 -19.13 2.09 -10.02
CA ALA A 152 -19.41 3.41 -10.58
C ALA A 152 -20.83 3.91 -10.27
N THR A 153 -21.82 3.01 -10.28
CA THR A 153 -23.21 3.34 -9.97
C THR A 153 -23.35 3.79 -8.51
N PHE A 154 -22.75 3.06 -7.57
CA PHE A 154 -22.84 3.36 -6.15
C PHE A 154 -21.93 4.53 -5.71
N THR A 155 -20.90 4.89 -6.47
CA THR A 155 -20.08 6.09 -6.22
C THR A 155 -20.56 7.34 -6.97
N LEU A 156 -21.74 7.31 -7.60
CA LEU A 156 -22.29 8.42 -8.39
C LEU A 156 -21.31 8.89 -9.49
N PHE A 157 -20.60 7.95 -10.12
CA PHE A 157 -19.60 8.18 -11.17
C PHE A 157 -18.38 9.01 -10.74
N LYS A 158 -18.13 9.20 -9.43
CA LYS A 158 -16.82 9.61 -8.92
C LYS A 158 -15.91 8.39 -8.87
N TYR A 159 -15.34 8.06 -10.02
CA TYR A 159 -14.60 6.82 -10.21
C TYR A 159 -13.13 6.99 -9.84
N ASP A 160 -12.64 6.16 -8.91
CA ASP A 160 -11.22 6.10 -8.56
C ASP A 160 -10.44 5.25 -9.57
N MET A 161 -9.45 5.86 -10.23
CA MET A 161 -8.57 5.20 -11.21
C MET A 161 -7.83 3.99 -10.64
N PHE A 162 -7.59 3.97 -9.33
CA PHE A 162 -6.98 2.83 -8.66
C PHE A 162 -7.84 1.56 -8.77
N ILE A 163 -9.17 1.67 -8.67
CA ILE A 163 -10.09 0.53 -8.83
C ILE A 163 -10.04 -0.04 -10.25
N LEU A 164 -9.90 0.81 -11.26
CA LEU A 164 -9.75 0.34 -12.65
C LEU A 164 -8.44 -0.41 -12.82
N ARG A 165 -7.34 0.13 -12.28
CA ARG A 165 -6.03 -0.52 -12.30
C ARG A 165 -6.09 -1.89 -11.63
N MET A 166 -6.65 -1.94 -10.42
CA MET A 166 -6.83 -3.14 -9.61
C MET A 166 -7.65 -4.21 -10.35
N THR A 167 -8.82 -3.86 -10.88
CA THR A 167 -9.67 -4.78 -11.62
C THR A 167 -9.07 -5.20 -12.97
N SER A 168 -8.27 -4.35 -13.63
CA SER A 168 -7.56 -4.71 -14.87
C SER A 168 -6.45 -5.74 -14.62
N ILE A 169 -5.67 -5.56 -13.56
CA ILE A 169 -4.62 -6.51 -13.16
C ILE A 169 -5.24 -7.85 -12.77
N TYR A 170 -6.39 -7.83 -12.09
CA TYR A 170 -7.20 -9.01 -11.81
C TYR A 170 -7.54 -9.81 -13.08
N VAL A 171 -8.04 -9.16 -14.14
CA VAL A 171 -8.41 -9.85 -15.39
C VAL A 171 -7.22 -10.60 -15.99
N LEU A 172 -6.09 -9.90 -16.16
CA LEU A 172 -4.88 -10.50 -16.73
C LEU A 172 -4.44 -11.72 -15.92
N TYR A 173 -4.43 -11.57 -14.60
CA TYR A 173 -3.97 -12.61 -13.71
C TYR A 173 -4.93 -13.81 -13.66
N CYS A 174 -6.24 -13.58 -13.60
CA CYS A 174 -7.22 -14.66 -13.62
C CYS A 174 -7.18 -15.44 -14.93
N LEU A 175 -6.93 -14.80 -16.07
CA LEU A 175 -6.73 -15.50 -17.34
C LEU A 175 -5.52 -16.44 -17.28
N ILE A 176 -4.39 -15.98 -16.74
CA ILE A 176 -3.17 -16.80 -16.57
C ILE A 176 -3.41 -17.96 -15.61
N ALA A 177 -3.97 -17.69 -14.43
CA ALA A 177 -4.23 -18.69 -13.41
C ALA A 177 -5.20 -19.78 -13.88
N THR A 178 -6.30 -19.37 -14.53
CA THR A 178 -7.28 -20.32 -15.07
C THR A 178 -6.73 -21.13 -16.24
N PHE A 179 -5.86 -20.55 -17.07
CA PHE A 179 -5.16 -21.29 -18.12
C PHE A 179 -4.29 -22.43 -17.54
N PHE A 180 -3.49 -22.13 -16.51
CA PHE A 180 -2.71 -23.16 -15.82
C PHE A 180 -3.60 -24.25 -15.21
N LEU A 181 -4.70 -23.83 -14.58
CA LEU A 181 -5.63 -24.74 -13.93
C LEU A 181 -6.34 -25.67 -14.93
N ILE A 182 -6.79 -25.15 -16.08
CA ILE A 182 -7.45 -25.95 -17.13
C ILE A 182 -6.50 -27.04 -17.62
N ASN A 183 -5.24 -26.69 -17.90
CA ASN A 183 -4.23 -27.65 -18.36
C ASN A 183 -3.95 -28.73 -17.31
N PHE A 184 -3.84 -28.34 -16.05
CA PHE A 184 -3.58 -29.27 -14.95
C PHE A 184 -4.75 -30.23 -14.69
N ILE A 185 -5.99 -29.73 -14.59
CA ILE A 185 -7.17 -30.57 -14.34
C ILE A 185 -7.45 -31.48 -15.54
N THR A 186 -7.26 -31.00 -16.77
CA THR A 186 -7.41 -31.82 -17.97
C THR A 186 -6.40 -32.98 -17.93
N PHE A 187 -5.15 -32.71 -17.57
CA PHE A 187 -4.14 -33.74 -17.36
C PHE A 187 -4.56 -34.79 -16.32
N LEU A 188 -5.06 -34.35 -15.15
CA LEU A 188 -5.49 -35.27 -14.09
C LEU A 188 -6.59 -36.23 -14.57
N ILE A 189 -7.60 -35.71 -15.28
CA ILE A 189 -8.72 -36.53 -15.78
C ILE A 189 -8.27 -37.63 -16.75
N PHE A 190 -7.21 -37.39 -17.54
CA PHE A 190 -6.69 -38.41 -18.47
C PHE A 190 -5.68 -39.37 -17.84
N MET A 191 -5.10 -39.03 -16.69
CA MET A 191 -4.12 -39.85 -16.00
C MET A 191 -4.73 -40.70 -14.90
N PHE A 192 -5.78 -40.20 -14.24
CA PHE A 192 -6.38 -40.81 -13.07
C PHE A 192 -7.88 -41.03 -13.26
N THR A 193 -8.48 -41.82 -12.38
CA THR A 193 -9.94 -41.97 -12.33
C THR A 193 -10.61 -40.67 -11.88
N LEU A 194 -11.90 -40.52 -12.19
CA LEU A 194 -12.70 -39.35 -11.79
C LEU A 194 -12.68 -39.12 -10.27
N GLN A 195 -12.76 -40.19 -9.48
CA GLN A 195 -12.71 -40.14 -8.01
C GLN A 195 -11.35 -39.64 -7.52
N THR A 196 -10.25 -40.23 -8.03
CA THR A 196 -8.89 -39.83 -7.66
C THR A 196 -8.62 -38.38 -8.04
N THR A 197 -9.03 -37.97 -9.25
CA THR A 197 -8.91 -36.58 -9.70
C THR A 197 -9.66 -35.62 -8.78
N THR A 198 -10.87 -36.00 -8.36
CA THR A 198 -11.66 -35.17 -7.45
C THR A 198 -10.97 -35.01 -6.09
N ILE A 199 -10.42 -36.09 -5.53
CA ILE A 199 -9.65 -36.04 -4.27
C ILE A 199 -8.44 -35.11 -4.38
N ILE A 200 -7.64 -35.25 -5.45
CA ILE A 200 -6.47 -34.40 -5.70
C ILE A 200 -6.90 -32.93 -5.84
N CYS A 201 -7.96 -32.66 -6.59
CA CYS A 201 -8.49 -31.31 -6.76
C CYS A 201 -8.96 -30.69 -5.43
N THR A 202 -9.60 -31.46 -4.55
CA THR A 202 -10.02 -30.98 -3.22
C THR A 202 -8.83 -30.67 -2.32
N LEU A 203 -7.79 -31.52 -2.32
CA LEU A 203 -6.56 -31.26 -1.56
C LEU A 203 -5.86 -29.98 -2.06
N LEU A 204 -5.78 -29.82 -3.38
CA LEU A 204 -5.17 -28.67 -4.01
C LEU A 204 -5.91 -27.37 -3.70
N LEU A 205 -7.25 -27.41 -3.69
CA LEU A 205 -8.06 -26.27 -3.25
C LEU A 205 -7.76 -25.90 -1.79
N ALA A 206 -7.64 -26.87 -0.88
CA ALA A 206 -7.26 -26.61 0.51
C ALA A 206 -5.84 -26.00 0.63
N LEU A 207 -4.87 -26.54 -0.11
CA LEU A 207 -3.50 -26.03 -0.14
C LEU A 207 -3.42 -24.59 -0.67
N SER A 208 -4.31 -24.19 -1.59
CA SER A 208 -4.31 -22.83 -2.14
C SER A 208 -4.61 -21.74 -1.10
N PHE A 209 -5.37 -22.06 -0.04
CA PHE A 209 -5.66 -21.14 1.07
C PHE A 209 -4.54 -21.13 2.12
N ILE A 210 -3.82 -22.24 2.29
CA ILE A 210 -2.78 -22.38 3.32
C ILE A 210 -1.39 -21.99 2.78
N ALA A 211 -1.25 -21.80 1.47
CA ALA A 211 0.01 -21.57 0.79
C ALA A 211 0.87 -20.46 1.42
N ASN A 212 0.30 -19.34 1.86
CA ASN A 212 1.09 -18.24 2.43
C ASN A 212 1.32 -18.33 3.95
N ILE A 213 0.57 -19.17 4.66
CA ILE A 213 0.60 -19.27 6.13
C ILE A 213 2.01 -19.55 6.69
N PRO A 214 2.82 -20.46 6.10
CA PRO A 214 4.19 -20.69 6.58
C PRO A 214 5.05 -19.42 6.58
N MET A 215 4.93 -18.58 5.54
CA MET A 215 5.67 -17.31 5.46
C MET A 215 5.21 -16.34 6.55
N SER A 216 3.89 -16.25 6.75
CA SER A 216 3.31 -15.36 7.76
C SER A 216 3.76 -15.72 9.18
N PHE A 217 3.89 -17.01 9.50
CA PHE A 217 4.42 -17.46 10.79
C PHE A 217 5.89 -17.10 10.99
N ILE A 218 6.73 -17.27 9.96
CA ILE A 218 8.13 -16.87 10.03
C ILE A 218 8.23 -15.36 10.23
N LYS A 219 7.50 -14.55 9.46
CA LYS A 219 7.48 -13.08 9.65
C LYS A 219 6.99 -12.68 11.05
N ALA A 220 5.98 -13.36 11.59
CA ALA A 220 5.49 -13.10 12.93
C ALA A 220 6.57 -13.36 14.00
N ASN A 221 7.37 -14.42 13.83
CA ASN A 221 8.51 -14.72 14.70
C ASN A 221 9.67 -13.73 14.49
N GLU A 222 9.95 -13.34 13.24
CA GLU A 222 11.00 -12.37 12.89
C GLU A 222 10.78 -11.00 13.55
N LYS A 223 9.53 -10.60 13.82
CA LYS A 223 9.23 -9.31 14.44
C LYS A 223 9.88 -9.11 15.82
N SER A 224 10.16 -10.18 16.56
CA SER A 224 10.79 -10.09 17.88
C SER A 224 12.31 -10.25 17.84
N TYR A 225 12.90 -10.48 16.67
CA TYR A 225 14.35 -10.65 16.55
C TYR A 225 15.08 -9.33 16.74
N ASN A 226 16.17 -9.38 17.49
CA ASN A 226 17.04 -8.24 17.72
C ASN A 226 18.32 -8.37 16.90
N VAL A 227 18.60 -7.37 16.08
CA VAL A 227 19.84 -7.27 15.31
C VAL A 227 20.76 -6.28 16.02
N GLN A 228 21.95 -6.74 16.38
CA GLN A 228 22.96 -5.92 17.02
C GLN A 228 23.98 -5.41 16.01
N PHE A 229 24.35 -4.14 16.13
CA PHE A 229 25.36 -3.48 15.33
C PHE A 229 26.69 -3.39 16.10
N THR A 230 27.77 -3.24 15.35
CA THR A 230 29.15 -3.18 15.88
C THR A 230 29.42 -1.98 16.79
N ASN A 231 28.64 -0.90 16.65
CA ASN A 231 28.68 0.27 17.52
C ASN A 231 27.95 0.06 18.88
N GLY A 232 27.29 -1.09 19.05
CA GLY A 232 26.54 -1.43 20.27
C GLY A 232 25.02 -1.26 20.16
N ASP A 233 24.52 -0.61 19.10
CA ASP A 233 23.09 -0.39 18.93
C ASP A 233 22.34 -1.68 18.66
N ILE A 234 21.13 -1.79 19.19
CA ILE A 234 20.25 -2.94 19.04
C ILE A 234 18.93 -2.44 18.46
N PHE A 235 18.56 -2.99 17.31
CA PHE A 235 17.29 -2.69 16.66
C PHE A 235 16.45 -3.96 16.53
N GLN A 236 15.14 -3.82 16.69
CA GLN A 236 14.23 -4.88 16.28
C GLN A 236 14.26 -5.01 14.77
N LEU A 237 14.18 -6.24 14.27
CA LEU A 237 14.18 -6.51 12.84
C LEU A 237 13.03 -5.79 12.11
N ASN A 238 11.89 -5.59 12.78
CA ASN A 238 10.78 -4.81 12.24
C ASN A 238 11.14 -3.34 12.02
N ASP A 239 11.88 -2.70 12.94
CA ASP A 239 12.33 -1.31 12.76
C ASP A 239 13.30 -1.18 11.57
N ILE A 240 14.11 -2.22 11.29
CA ILE A 240 14.97 -2.27 10.11
C ILE A 240 14.12 -2.32 8.84
N TYR A 241 13.14 -3.23 8.79
CA TYR A 241 12.24 -3.34 7.64
C TYR A 241 11.46 -2.04 7.42
N ASP A 242 10.95 -1.39 8.47
CA ASP A 242 10.18 -0.15 8.35
C ASP A 242 11.07 1.01 7.85
N ALA A 243 12.31 1.14 8.35
CA ALA A 243 13.24 2.19 7.92
C ALA A 243 13.63 2.07 6.43
N TYR A 244 14.01 0.86 5.98
CA TYR A 244 14.39 0.63 4.58
C TYR A 244 13.19 0.67 3.64
N SER A 245 12.03 0.14 4.06
CA SER A 245 10.82 0.21 3.25
C SER A 245 10.34 1.66 3.14
N LEU A 246 10.37 2.46 4.22
CA LEU A 246 10.01 3.88 4.15
C LEU A 246 10.94 4.65 3.22
N TYR A 247 12.25 4.40 3.28
CA TYR A 247 13.23 5.01 2.37
C TYR A 247 12.83 4.82 0.90
N ASP A 248 12.46 3.61 0.50
CA ASP A 248 12.01 3.34 -0.87
C ASP A 248 10.68 4.01 -1.20
N HIS A 249 9.67 3.89 -0.33
CA HIS A 249 8.35 4.50 -0.57
C HIS A 249 8.46 6.02 -0.73
N VAL A 250 9.28 6.68 0.09
CA VAL A 250 9.52 8.13 0.00
C VAL A 250 10.28 8.49 -1.29
N ASN A 251 11.32 7.73 -1.65
CA ASN A 251 12.11 8.02 -2.84
C ASN A 251 11.37 7.81 -4.15
N GLU A 252 10.54 6.76 -4.21
CA GLU A 252 9.69 6.42 -5.37
C GLU A 252 8.42 7.28 -5.44
N GLY A 253 8.07 8.02 -4.38
CA GLY A 253 6.83 8.80 -4.30
C GLY A 253 5.59 7.95 -4.03
N ASN A 254 5.77 6.75 -3.49
CA ASN A 254 4.72 5.80 -3.10
C ASN A 254 4.24 6.05 -1.65
N ILE A 255 3.97 7.29 -1.30
CA ILE A 255 3.50 7.71 0.03
C ILE A 255 2.58 8.92 -0.12
N LYS A 256 1.65 9.12 0.83
CA LYS A 256 0.83 10.34 0.87
C LYS A 256 1.74 11.59 0.96
N TYR A 257 1.36 12.68 0.28
CA TYR A 257 2.16 13.91 0.19
C TYR A 257 3.59 13.66 -0.33
N PRO A 258 3.74 13.13 -1.55
CA PRO A 258 5.00 12.56 -2.02
C PRO A 258 6.15 13.58 -2.10
N ASN A 259 5.88 14.82 -2.49
CA ASN A 259 6.92 15.83 -2.68
C ASN A 259 7.41 16.35 -1.33
N LEU A 260 6.47 16.66 -0.43
CA LEU A 260 6.80 17.10 0.93
C LEU A 260 7.54 16.02 1.72
N SER A 261 7.05 14.78 1.69
CA SER A 261 7.68 13.65 2.37
C SER A 261 9.12 13.45 1.90
N LYS A 262 9.33 13.50 0.58
CA LYS A 262 10.67 13.38 -0.02
C LYS A 262 11.58 14.54 0.35
N TYR A 263 11.06 15.76 0.38
CA TYR A 263 11.81 16.95 0.76
C TYR A 263 12.34 16.86 2.20
N VAL A 264 11.44 16.64 3.17
CA VAL A 264 11.80 16.55 4.60
C VAL A 264 12.74 15.38 4.86
N TYR A 265 12.40 14.20 4.35
CA TYR A 265 13.18 12.99 4.58
C TYR A 265 14.59 13.09 4.00
N ASN A 266 14.73 13.59 2.77
CA ASN A 266 16.05 13.76 2.16
C ASN A 266 16.89 14.83 2.86
N TYR A 267 16.26 15.88 3.41
CA TYR A 267 16.96 16.89 4.19
C TYR A 267 17.54 16.29 5.48
N PHE A 268 16.81 15.40 6.15
CA PHE A 268 17.32 14.69 7.34
C PHE A 268 18.47 13.75 6.99
N LEU A 269 18.35 13.01 5.87
CA LEU A 269 19.41 12.11 5.41
C LEU A 269 20.67 12.86 4.99
N SER A 270 20.55 13.98 4.28
CA SER A 270 21.71 14.74 3.78
C SER A 270 22.49 15.45 4.89
N ASN A 271 21.80 15.83 5.96
CA ASN A 271 22.41 16.45 7.15
C ASN A 271 22.73 15.44 8.26
N GLU A 272 22.54 14.14 8.00
CA GLU A 272 22.82 13.04 8.94
C GLU A 272 22.16 13.25 10.32
N MET A 273 20.90 13.69 10.35
CA MET A 273 20.20 13.99 11.60
C MET A 273 19.82 12.71 12.37
N ILE A 274 20.28 12.62 13.62
CA ILE A 274 19.97 11.52 14.55
C ILE A 274 18.96 11.99 15.59
N LEU A 275 18.06 11.10 16.00
CA LEU A 275 16.96 11.38 16.93
C LEU A 275 17.43 12.00 18.26
N ASP A 276 18.50 11.46 18.84
CA ASP A 276 19.02 11.90 20.14
C ASP A 276 19.54 13.35 20.12
N GLU A 277 19.95 13.84 18.96
CA GLU A 277 20.46 15.21 18.79
C GLU A 277 19.42 16.14 18.17
N PHE A 278 18.19 15.68 17.93
CA PHE A 278 17.21 16.41 17.12
C PHE A 278 16.77 17.76 17.70
N HIS A 279 16.79 17.86 19.04
CA HIS A 279 16.45 19.05 19.81
C HIS A 279 17.66 19.94 20.14
N ASN A 280 18.86 19.59 19.68
CA ASN A 280 20.04 20.42 19.88
C ASN A 280 19.97 21.69 19.01
N SER A 281 20.54 22.79 19.49
CA SER A 281 20.48 24.09 18.80
C SER A 281 20.97 24.05 17.35
N ARG A 282 21.97 23.22 17.04
CA ARG A 282 22.45 23.00 15.67
C ARG A 282 21.35 22.43 14.76
N ASN A 283 20.70 21.34 15.19
CA ASN A 283 19.67 20.67 14.39
C ASN A 283 18.39 21.50 14.32
N ILE A 284 18.03 22.23 15.38
CA ILE A 284 16.96 23.24 15.34
C ILE A 284 17.27 24.30 14.26
N GLY A 285 18.51 24.80 14.21
CA GLY A 285 18.93 25.79 13.21
C GLY A 285 18.83 25.26 11.77
N LEU A 286 19.25 24.02 11.53
CA LEU A 286 19.12 23.37 10.21
C LEU A 286 17.65 23.19 9.81
N ARG A 287 16.80 22.71 10.73
CA ARG A 287 15.36 22.57 10.49
C ARG A 287 14.67 23.91 10.20
N MET A 288 15.04 24.95 10.94
CA MET A 288 14.57 26.30 10.68
C MET A 288 14.99 26.75 9.26
N GLN A 289 16.25 26.52 8.87
CA GLN A 289 16.72 26.86 7.53
C GLN A 289 15.95 26.11 6.44
N MET A 290 15.66 24.82 6.63
CA MET A 290 14.84 24.00 5.72
C MET A 290 13.49 24.67 5.44
N TRP A 291 12.75 25.09 6.47
CA TRP A 291 11.46 25.75 6.28
C TRP A 291 11.58 27.17 5.73
N LYS A 292 12.66 27.88 6.08
CA LYS A 292 12.97 29.20 5.55
C LYS A 292 13.26 29.17 4.06
N ASP A 293 13.94 28.13 3.57
CA ASP A 293 14.23 27.94 2.14
C ASP A 293 12.95 27.76 1.30
N LEU A 294 11.87 27.26 1.91
CA LEU A 294 10.54 27.18 1.30
C LEU A 294 9.72 28.47 1.41
N GLY A 295 10.22 29.49 2.11
CA GLY A 295 9.50 30.75 2.35
C GLY A 295 8.41 30.65 3.43
N LEU A 296 8.40 29.61 4.26
CA LEU A 296 7.40 29.40 5.32
C LEU A 296 7.69 30.19 6.60
N ILE A 297 8.86 30.85 6.66
CA ILE A 297 9.34 31.57 7.83
C ILE A 297 9.41 33.06 7.53
N ASN A 298 8.74 33.86 8.35
CA ASN A 298 8.94 35.29 8.44
C ASN A 298 10.24 35.56 9.17
N ALA A 299 11.22 36.11 8.45
CA ALA A 299 12.52 36.51 8.98
C ALA A 299 12.50 37.89 9.69
N SER A 300 11.38 38.61 9.60
CA SER A 300 11.18 39.87 10.33
C SER A 300 10.74 39.58 11.76
N PRO A 301 11.33 40.22 12.79
CA PRO A 301 10.93 40.01 14.17
C PRO A 301 9.45 40.31 14.39
N ALA A 302 8.76 39.42 15.10
CA ALA A 302 7.37 39.60 15.50
C ALA A 302 7.30 40.04 16.95
N VAL A 303 6.71 41.20 17.21
CA VAL A 303 6.50 41.73 18.56
C VAL A 303 5.07 41.44 19.01
N ILE A 304 4.94 40.71 20.11
CA ILE A 304 3.69 40.29 20.71
C ILE A 304 3.53 41.01 22.04
N THR A 305 2.42 41.72 22.22
CA THR A 305 2.14 42.46 23.45
C THR A 305 0.78 42.06 24.03
N GLU A 306 0.74 41.90 25.35
CA GLU A 306 -0.50 41.75 26.11
C GLU A 306 -0.44 42.62 27.38
N THR A 307 -1.58 43.20 27.76
CA THR A 307 -1.64 44.16 28.89
C THR A 307 -2.52 43.63 30.00
N ASN A 308 -2.30 44.11 31.23
CA ASN A 308 -3.13 43.80 32.38
C ASN A 308 -3.24 42.29 32.72
N LEU A 309 -2.14 41.55 32.57
CA LEU A 309 -2.04 40.15 32.98
C LEU A 309 -1.97 40.05 34.51
N ASN A 310 -2.82 39.22 35.11
CA ASN A 310 -2.85 39.01 36.56
C ASN A 310 -1.97 37.82 36.93
N LEU A 311 -0.90 38.08 37.68
CA LEU A 311 0.04 37.06 38.14
C LEU A 311 -0.65 36.08 39.09
N PHE A 312 -0.63 34.80 38.74
CA PHE A 312 -1.10 33.72 39.61
C PHE A 312 0.05 33.13 40.44
N SER A 313 1.20 32.89 39.81
CA SER A 313 2.43 32.46 40.46
C SER A 313 3.65 32.91 39.65
N LYS A 314 4.80 32.98 40.31
CA LYS A 314 6.12 33.28 39.73
C LYS A 314 7.07 32.09 39.98
N PRO A 315 8.14 31.93 39.18
CA PRO A 315 9.11 30.85 39.40
C PRO A 315 9.81 31.02 40.76
N LEU A 316 10.00 29.91 41.45
CA LEU A 316 10.77 29.84 42.71
C LEU A 316 12.25 29.58 42.46
N ARG A 317 12.58 28.94 41.34
CA ARG A 317 13.96 28.58 40.98
C ARG A 317 14.85 29.75 40.54
N ASP A 318 14.25 30.88 40.17
CA ASP A 318 14.97 31.98 39.53
C ASP A 318 15.11 33.18 40.46
N ALA A 319 16.31 33.36 41.01
CA ALA A 319 16.63 34.47 41.91
C ALA A 319 16.59 35.85 41.23
N SER A 320 16.58 35.91 39.89
CA SER A 320 16.45 37.17 39.14
C SER A 320 15.02 37.70 39.09
N VAL A 321 14.02 36.87 39.44
CA VAL A 321 12.63 37.31 39.56
C VAL A 321 12.43 38.03 40.90
N PRO A 322 11.94 39.28 40.92
CA PRO A 322 11.76 40.02 42.16
C PRO A 322 10.91 39.27 43.20
N ASN A 323 11.39 39.22 44.44
CA ASN A 323 10.67 38.60 45.56
C ASN A 323 9.45 39.41 46.01
N THR A 324 9.42 40.69 45.66
CA THR A 324 8.33 41.62 45.95
C THR A 324 7.09 41.39 45.07
N TRP A 325 7.21 40.65 43.98
CA TRP A 325 6.08 40.33 43.10
C TRP A 325 5.15 39.29 43.75
N GLN A 326 3.88 39.63 43.87
CA GLN A 326 2.86 38.84 44.57
C GLN A 326 1.72 38.39 43.67
N LYS A 327 0.97 37.40 44.14
CA LYS A 327 -0.25 36.95 43.46
C LYS A 327 -1.24 38.11 43.31
N ASN A 328 -1.85 38.21 42.13
CA ASN A 328 -2.74 39.26 41.63
C ASN A 328 -2.06 40.59 41.26
N ASP A 329 -0.73 40.69 41.31
CA ASP A 329 -0.02 41.80 40.68
C ASP A 329 -0.32 41.82 39.17
N LYS A 330 -0.38 43.03 38.61
CA LYS A 330 -0.69 43.24 37.19
C LYS A 330 0.57 43.52 36.39
N PHE A 331 0.67 42.86 35.23
CA PHE A 331 1.82 42.96 34.33
C PHE A 331 1.40 43.28 32.91
N ASN A 332 2.23 44.06 32.23
CA ASN A 332 2.30 44.08 30.77
C ASN A 332 3.40 43.11 30.34
N ILE A 333 3.21 42.47 29.20
CA ILE A 333 4.19 41.58 28.60
C ILE A 333 4.49 42.05 27.17
N GLN A 334 5.78 42.01 26.82
CA GLN A 334 6.24 42.08 25.45
C GLN A 334 7.11 40.85 25.17
N ILE A 335 6.88 40.20 24.05
CA ILE A 335 7.64 39.06 23.56
C ILE A 335 8.08 39.38 22.13
N THR A 336 9.37 39.40 21.89
CA THR A 336 9.93 39.57 20.55
C THR A 336 10.45 38.23 20.06
N LEU A 337 9.91 37.74 18.95
CA LEU A 337 10.30 36.49 18.31
C LEU A 337 11.10 36.80 17.04
N GLU A 338 12.33 36.31 16.94
CA GLU A 338 13.20 36.56 15.78
C GLU A 338 12.62 35.95 14.49
N ASN A 339 12.06 34.75 14.60
CA ASN A 339 11.51 34.00 13.49
C ASN A 339 10.12 33.49 13.86
N THR A 340 9.16 33.65 12.94
CA THR A 340 7.81 33.10 13.09
C THR A 340 7.38 32.40 11.80
N PHE A 341 6.48 31.43 11.92
CA PHE A 341 5.87 30.85 10.73
C PHE A 341 4.81 31.79 10.16
N ILE A 342 4.68 31.75 8.83
CA ILE A 342 3.59 32.42 8.12
C ILE A 342 2.23 31.83 8.54
N THR A 343 1.17 32.58 8.26
CA THR A 343 -0.23 32.16 8.43
C THR A 343 -0.71 31.28 7.28
N ASN A 344 -1.87 30.64 7.45
CA ASN A 344 -2.48 29.85 6.37
C ASN A 344 -2.82 30.71 5.13
N GLU A 345 -3.23 31.96 5.34
CA GLU A 345 -3.57 32.88 4.23
C GLU A 345 -2.32 33.30 3.46
N GLU A 346 -1.21 33.57 4.16
CA GLU A 346 0.08 33.86 3.55
C GLU A 346 0.65 32.65 2.80
N LEU A 347 0.39 31.42 3.27
CA LEU A 347 0.77 30.20 2.55
C LEU A 347 0.05 30.09 1.19
N ASP A 348 -1.24 30.41 1.12
CA ASP A 348 -1.99 30.41 -0.14
C ASP A 348 -1.45 31.46 -1.12
N ASP A 349 -1.12 32.65 -0.62
CA ASP A 349 -0.47 33.70 -1.41
C ASP A 349 0.92 33.27 -1.91
N LEU A 350 1.74 32.66 -1.04
CA LEU A 350 3.05 32.11 -1.39
C LEU A 350 2.96 31.04 -2.50
N ILE A 351 2.00 30.11 -2.40
CA ILE A 351 1.75 29.09 -3.44
C ILE A 351 1.37 29.74 -4.77
N SER A 352 0.57 30.81 -4.74
CA SER A 352 0.14 31.51 -5.95
C SER A 352 1.30 32.23 -6.67
N LYS A 353 2.23 32.80 -5.89
CA LYS A 353 3.38 33.57 -6.38
C LYS A 353 4.58 32.70 -6.76
N THR A 354 4.67 31.47 -6.24
CA THR A 354 5.79 30.57 -6.51
C THR A 354 5.79 30.11 -7.98
N LEU A 355 6.88 30.41 -8.70
CA LEU A 355 7.09 30.04 -10.10
C LEU A 355 7.77 28.67 -10.28
N ASP A 356 8.59 28.25 -9.31
CA ASP A 356 9.24 26.94 -9.35
C ASP A 356 8.20 25.84 -9.10
N ASN A 357 8.00 24.97 -10.09
CA ASN A 357 7.00 23.90 -10.02
C ASN A 357 7.30 22.85 -8.96
N GLU A 358 8.56 22.56 -8.65
CA GLU A 358 8.92 21.57 -7.63
C GLU A 358 8.65 22.12 -6.23
N ILE A 359 9.09 23.35 -5.96
CA ILE A 359 8.78 24.04 -4.69
C ILE A 359 7.26 24.20 -4.53
N LYS A 360 6.57 24.58 -5.60
CA LYS A 360 5.11 24.74 -5.58
C LYS A 360 4.37 23.45 -5.21
N LYS A 361 4.80 22.30 -5.73
CA LYS A 361 4.23 20.99 -5.35
C LYS A 361 4.46 20.68 -3.88
N ILE A 362 5.64 20.97 -3.34
CA ILE A 362 5.95 20.79 -1.91
C ILE A 362 5.03 21.65 -1.05
N LEU A 363 4.83 22.92 -1.42
CA LEU A 363 3.95 23.84 -0.69
C LEU A 363 2.47 23.42 -0.76
N ILE A 364 2.01 22.91 -1.90
CA ILE A 364 0.66 22.35 -2.05
C ILE A 364 0.49 21.13 -1.13
N ASP A 365 1.44 20.20 -1.16
CA ASP A 365 1.43 19.04 -0.27
C ASP A 365 1.43 19.46 1.22
N PHE A 366 2.20 20.50 1.58
CA PHE A 366 2.24 21.05 2.94
C PHE A 366 0.91 21.67 3.36
N ARG A 367 0.25 22.44 2.49
CA ARG A 367 -1.08 22.98 2.74
C ARG A 367 -2.12 21.87 2.92
N ASP A 368 -2.11 20.88 2.04
CA ASP A 368 -3.07 19.78 2.07
C ASP A 368 -2.85 18.90 3.32
N PHE A 369 -1.61 18.74 3.76
CA PHE A 369 -1.26 18.12 5.03
C PHE A 369 -1.73 18.95 6.23
N SER A 370 -1.48 20.26 6.23
CA SER A 370 -1.95 21.20 7.27
C SER A 370 -3.46 21.12 7.45
N ASN A 371 -4.21 21.15 6.35
CA ASN A 371 -5.67 21.02 6.36
C ASN A 371 -6.12 19.67 6.93
N SER A 372 -5.45 18.58 6.53
CA SER A 372 -5.77 17.23 7.03
C SER A 372 -5.56 17.11 8.54
N ILE A 373 -4.46 17.64 9.06
CA ILE A 373 -4.13 17.57 10.50
C ILE A 373 -5.07 18.47 11.30
N ASN A 374 -5.34 19.68 10.82
CA ASN A 374 -6.29 20.58 11.47
C ASN A 374 -7.69 19.99 11.56
N ASN A 375 -8.17 19.39 10.48
CA ASN A 375 -9.46 18.69 10.50
C ASN A 375 -9.48 17.52 11.49
N HIS A 376 -8.40 16.73 11.57
CA HIS A 376 -8.30 15.62 12.52
C HIS A 376 -8.39 16.08 13.97
N PHE A 377 -7.68 17.15 14.33
CA PHE A 377 -7.71 17.74 15.67
C PHE A 377 -8.80 18.81 15.87
N LYS A 378 -9.77 18.92 14.95
CA LYS A 378 -10.88 19.89 15.03
C LYS A 378 -10.40 21.34 15.27
N ASN A 379 -9.30 21.73 14.63
CA ASN A 379 -8.62 23.02 14.76
C ASN A 379 -8.03 23.33 16.16
N ASN A 380 -7.83 22.31 17.00
CA ASN A 380 -7.21 22.43 18.33
C ASN A 380 -5.79 21.81 18.37
N ILE A 381 -5.06 21.88 17.27
CA ILE A 381 -3.69 21.32 17.15
C ILE A 381 -2.74 21.83 18.25
N GLN A 382 -2.86 23.11 18.61
CA GLN A 382 -2.06 23.74 19.67
C GLN A 382 -2.25 23.06 21.02
N PHE A 383 -3.47 22.64 21.36
CA PHE A 383 -3.75 21.98 22.63
C PHE A 383 -3.20 20.55 22.66
N GLU A 384 -3.38 19.82 21.55
CA GLU A 384 -2.99 18.41 21.44
C GLU A 384 -1.47 18.21 21.29
N LYS A 385 -0.75 19.21 20.78
CA LYS A 385 0.67 19.17 20.42
C LYS A 385 1.45 20.38 20.95
N TYR A 386 1.08 20.86 22.13
CA TYR A 386 1.64 22.07 22.76
C TYR A 386 3.16 21.97 22.99
N ASP A 387 3.67 20.75 23.22
CA ASP A 387 5.07 20.43 23.44
C ASP A 387 5.97 20.72 22.23
N LEU A 388 5.41 20.67 21.02
CA LEU A 388 6.16 20.95 19.78
C LEU A 388 6.56 22.42 19.63
N PHE A 389 5.95 23.32 20.42
CA PHE A 389 6.25 24.76 20.43
C PHE A 389 7.70 25.06 20.86
N TYR A 390 8.29 24.23 21.71
CA TYR A 390 9.51 24.59 22.46
C TYR A 390 10.72 24.81 21.57
N ASP A 391 10.95 23.91 20.61
CA ASP A 391 12.10 24.00 19.71
C ASP A 391 12.04 25.25 18.83
N PHE A 392 10.83 25.68 18.47
CA PHE A 392 10.59 26.78 17.53
C PHE A 392 10.19 28.10 18.19
N LEU A 393 10.39 28.19 19.50
CA LEU A 393 10.37 29.44 20.23
C LEU A 393 11.76 30.11 20.18
N PHE A 394 11.94 31.00 19.21
CA PHE A 394 13.14 31.83 19.01
C PHE A 394 12.95 33.19 19.68
N LEU A 395 13.01 33.18 21.01
CA LEU A 395 12.84 34.37 21.83
C LEU A 395 14.10 35.24 21.80
N ASP A 396 13.95 36.51 21.43
CA ASP A 396 15.00 37.50 21.64
C ASP A 396 14.97 37.97 23.10
N THR A 397 16.08 37.80 23.82
CA THR A 397 16.14 37.99 25.28
C THR A 397 16.75 39.34 25.62
N GLY A 398 16.06 40.10 26.45
CA GLY A 398 16.55 41.40 26.93
C GLY A 398 15.39 42.26 27.40
N ILE A 399 15.65 43.20 28.30
CA ILE A 399 14.61 44.13 28.79
C ILE A 399 14.08 45.01 27.65
N THR A 400 14.86 45.20 26.59
CA THR A 400 14.47 45.94 25.38
C THR A 400 13.53 45.16 24.47
N ASP A 401 13.61 43.84 24.47
CA ASP A 401 13.00 42.99 23.44
C ASP A 401 11.87 42.15 24.01
N SER A 402 12.14 41.38 25.07
CA SER A 402 11.16 40.51 25.73
C SER A 402 11.17 40.70 27.24
N TYR A 403 10.09 41.25 27.79
CA TYR A 403 10.01 41.63 29.19
C TYR A 403 8.63 41.48 29.82
N LEU A 404 8.62 41.41 31.15
CA LEU A 404 7.47 41.68 32.00
C LEU A 404 7.65 43.03 32.68
N GLU A 405 6.64 43.88 32.60
CA GLU A 405 6.57 45.18 33.25
C GLU A 405 5.44 45.19 34.27
N LYS A 406 5.76 45.49 35.53
CA LYS A 406 4.74 45.63 36.59
C LYS A 406 4.01 46.97 36.43
N ILE A 407 2.67 46.95 36.38
CA ILE A 407 1.85 48.16 36.13
C ILE A 407 1.79 49.09 37.35
N ASN A 408 1.80 48.52 38.56
CA ASN A 408 1.76 49.27 39.83
C ASN A 408 2.94 48.87 40.73
N PRO A 409 4.18 49.27 40.39
CA PRO A 409 5.33 48.98 41.23
C PRO A 409 5.31 49.83 42.52
N SER A 410 5.86 49.31 43.61
CA SER A 410 6.11 50.12 44.82
C SER A 410 7.25 51.12 44.58
N GLU A 411 7.35 52.15 45.43
CA GLU A 411 8.48 53.11 45.37
C GLU A 411 9.84 52.42 45.51
N GLU A 412 9.94 51.39 46.35
CA GLU A 412 11.14 50.55 46.50
C GLU A 412 11.46 49.79 45.20
N GLU A 413 10.45 49.20 44.55
CA GLU A 413 10.64 48.49 43.27
C GLU A 413 11.07 49.44 42.14
N MET A 414 10.60 50.69 42.15
CA MET A 414 11.04 51.72 41.21
C MET A 414 12.50 52.14 41.45
N GLN A 415 12.90 52.32 42.70
CA GLN A 415 14.28 52.71 43.05
C GLN A 415 15.29 51.59 42.78
N GLU A 416 14.90 50.33 42.95
CA GLU A 416 15.75 49.15 42.75
C GLU A 416 15.73 48.60 41.30
N ASN A 417 15.09 49.29 40.36
CA ASN A 417 14.91 48.85 38.96
C ASN A 417 14.25 47.45 38.83
N LYS A 418 13.34 47.11 39.74
CA LYS A 418 12.58 45.84 39.77
C LYS A 418 11.23 45.91 39.04
N VAL A 419 11.02 46.99 38.29
CA VAL A 419 9.81 47.20 37.47
C VAL A 419 9.79 46.25 36.26
N PHE A 420 10.96 46.02 35.67
CA PHE A 420 11.14 45.18 34.49
C PHE A 420 11.84 43.87 34.84
N TYR A 421 11.43 42.80 34.17
CA TYR A 421 12.12 41.51 34.18
C TYR A 421 12.31 41.04 32.75
N ALA A 422 13.55 40.72 32.36
CA ALA A 422 13.86 40.14 31.07
C ALA A 422 13.35 38.69 31.01
N LEU A 423 12.43 38.42 30.10
CA LEU A 423 11.86 37.09 29.92
C LEU A 423 12.90 36.13 29.36
N LYS A 424 12.95 34.93 29.94
CA LYS A 424 13.71 33.80 29.39
C LYS A 424 12.77 32.88 28.64
N LYS A 425 13.32 32.07 27.73
CA LYS A 425 12.56 31.07 26.95
C LYS A 425 11.68 30.18 27.84
N GLN A 426 12.24 29.75 28.97
CA GLN A 426 11.54 28.89 29.92
C GLN A 426 10.35 29.58 30.62
N ASP A 427 10.40 30.89 30.81
CA ASP A 427 9.30 31.67 31.38
C ASP A 427 8.11 31.66 30.43
N VAL A 428 8.37 31.85 29.13
CA VAL A 428 7.37 31.78 28.07
C VAL A 428 6.73 30.40 27.98
N ILE A 429 7.54 29.34 28.02
CA ILE A 429 7.04 27.97 28.06
C ILE A 429 6.11 27.76 29.27
N SER A 430 6.47 28.29 30.45
CA SER A 430 5.71 28.02 31.67
C SER A 430 4.28 28.59 31.66
N PHE A 431 4.08 29.84 31.22
CA PHE A 431 2.72 30.39 31.13
C PHE A 431 1.96 29.83 29.92
N TYR A 432 2.66 29.43 28.86
CA TYR A 432 2.09 28.75 27.71
C TYR A 432 1.52 27.38 28.11
N GLU A 433 2.30 26.54 28.79
CA GLU A 433 1.88 25.24 29.32
C GLU A 433 0.70 25.36 30.28
N TYR A 434 0.75 26.34 31.18
CA TYR A 434 -0.33 26.58 32.14
C TYR A 434 -1.65 26.95 31.45
N GLU A 435 -1.62 27.85 30.47
CA GLU A 435 -2.84 28.30 29.79
C GLU A 435 -3.44 27.25 28.83
N ILE A 436 -2.59 26.41 28.23
CA ILE A 436 -3.02 25.34 27.32
C ILE A 436 -3.45 24.09 28.09
N SER A 437 -2.60 23.57 28.98
CA SER A 437 -2.75 22.23 29.57
C SER A 437 -3.05 22.24 31.08
N ALA A 438 -3.13 23.42 31.70
CA ALA A 438 -3.24 23.60 33.15
C ALA A 438 -2.11 22.91 33.95
N GLN A 439 -0.95 22.70 33.32
CA GLN A 439 0.20 22.13 34.00
C GLN A 439 0.70 23.06 35.10
N ASN A 440 0.86 22.51 36.29
CA ASN A 440 1.20 23.26 37.48
C ASN A 440 2.72 23.25 37.78
N ASN A 441 3.54 23.42 36.74
CA ASN A 441 5.01 23.44 36.86
C ASN A 441 5.52 24.74 37.52
N ASP A 442 6.76 24.77 37.98
CA ASP A 442 7.38 26.00 38.51
C ASP A 442 7.63 27.03 37.39
N GLY A 443 7.05 28.22 37.52
CA GLY A 443 7.07 29.23 36.46
C GLY A 443 6.08 30.36 36.63
N PHE A 444 6.11 31.28 35.66
CA PHE A 444 5.13 32.35 35.55
C PHE A 444 3.79 31.77 35.12
N LYS A 445 2.72 32.16 35.81
CA LYS A 445 1.35 31.78 35.49
C LYS A 445 0.47 33.00 35.59
N PHE A 446 -0.46 33.15 34.66
CA PHE A 446 -1.38 34.28 34.63
C PHE A 446 -2.82 33.78 34.55
N THR A 447 -3.77 34.42 35.23
CA THR A 447 -5.17 33.95 35.23
C THR A 447 -5.95 34.36 33.99
N ASN A 448 -5.43 35.27 33.17
CA ASN A 448 -6.10 35.87 32.01
C ASN A 448 -5.20 35.93 30.76
N ALA A 449 -4.28 34.98 30.59
CA ALA A 449 -3.36 34.92 29.43
C ALA A 449 -3.94 34.20 28.19
N SER A 450 -5.23 33.87 28.19
CA SER A 450 -5.89 33.16 27.08
C SER A 450 -5.69 33.84 25.72
N ASN A 451 -5.81 35.17 25.64
CA ASN A 451 -5.65 35.89 24.38
C ASN A 451 -4.20 35.84 23.86
N LEU A 452 -3.23 36.13 24.74
CA LEU A 452 -1.81 35.97 24.47
C LEU A 452 -1.47 34.56 23.94
N VAL A 453 -1.85 33.51 24.68
CA VAL A 453 -1.40 32.15 24.36
C VAL A 453 -2.20 31.51 23.23
N LYS A 454 -3.54 31.57 23.29
CA LYS A 454 -4.41 30.84 22.34
C LYS A 454 -4.63 31.56 21.01
N LYS A 455 -4.33 32.87 20.95
CA LYS A 455 -4.42 33.64 19.70
C LYS A 455 -3.07 34.11 19.18
N GLN A 456 -2.29 34.83 19.99
CA GLN A 456 -1.06 35.47 19.51
C GLN A 456 0.11 34.48 19.38
N LEU A 457 0.22 33.49 20.29
CA LEU A 457 1.24 32.43 20.24
C LEU A 457 0.77 31.14 19.55
N ASN A 458 -0.29 31.22 18.73
CA ASN A 458 -0.84 30.08 18.01
C ASN A 458 -0.36 30.06 16.55
N PHE A 459 0.79 29.44 16.33
CA PHE A 459 1.39 29.28 15.00
C PHE A 459 1.00 27.94 14.38
N ASN A 460 -0.17 27.88 13.73
CA ASN A 460 -0.71 26.64 13.15
C ASN A 460 0.30 25.89 12.25
N LEU A 461 0.93 26.59 11.30
CA LEU A 461 1.88 25.98 10.37
C LEU A 461 3.16 25.47 11.05
N MET A 462 3.55 26.07 12.18
CA MET A 462 4.67 25.59 12.99
C MET A 462 4.36 24.22 13.59
N TYR A 463 3.18 24.03 14.20
CA TYR A 463 2.78 22.72 14.71
C TYR A 463 2.70 21.69 13.58
N THR A 464 2.15 22.05 12.42
CA THR A 464 2.13 21.19 11.24
C THR A 464 3.55 20.78 10.83
N ALA A 465 4.48 21.73 10.72
CA ALA A 465 5.88 21.47 10.39
C ALA A 465 6.54 20.54 11.41
N ARG A 466 6.35 20.77 12.71
CA ARG A 466 6.91 19.90 13.76
C ARG A 466 6.32 18.49 13.74
N ILE A 467 5.01 18.34 13.48
CA ILE A 467 4.38 17.01 13.40
C ILE A 467 5.00 16.17 12.26
N ILE A 468 5.19 16.76 11.07
CA ILE A 468 5.81 16.00 9.97
C ILE A 468 7.28 15.67 10.25
N GLU A 469 8.00 16.56 10.92
CA GLU A 469 9.36 16.31 11.37
C GLU A 469 9.43 15.11 12.33
N GLU A 470 8.57 15.06 13.35
CA GLU A 470 8.50 13.95 14.32
C GLU A 470 8.16 12.60 13.66
N TYR A 471 7.30 12.62 12.63
CA TYR A 471 6.98 11.42 11.86
C TYR A 471 8.21 10.79 11.20
N PHE A 472 9.10 11.59 10.61
CA PHE A 472 10.21 11.10 9.80
C PHE A 472 11.52 10.91 10.56
N ILE A 473 11.77 11.66 11.64
CA ILE A 473 13.07 11.66 12.32
C ILE A 473 13.47 10.27 12.84
N LYS A 474 12.55 9.53 13.46
CA LYS A 474 12.86 8.16 13.95
C LYS A 474 13.36 7.26 12.82
N TYR A 475 12.66 7.24 11.69
CA TYR A 475 12.96 6.33 10.58
C TYR A 475 14.21 6.74 9.79
N SER A 476 14.39 8.04 9.56
CA SER A 476 15.61 8.56 8.91
C SER A 476 16.85 8.33 9.78
N SER A 477 16.75 8.60 11.09
CA SER A 477 17.80 8.30 12.08
C SER A 477 18.15 6.81 12.08
N ASN A 478 17.15 5.93 12.16
CA ASN A 478 17.35 4.48 12.09
C ASN A 478 18.05 4.07 10.80
N TYR A 479 17.60 4.59 9.65
CA TYR A 479 18.23 4.31 8.36
C TYR A 479 19.70 4.76 8.31
N ILE A 480 20.01 5.97 8.81
CA ILE A 480 21.39 6.49 8.88
C ILE A 480 22.27 5.55 9.70
N ILE A 481 21.83 5.19 10.92
CA ILE A 481 22.59 4.29 11.82
C ILE A 481 22.78 2.92 11.17
N MET A 482 21.72 2.31 10.64
CA MET A 482 21.75 0.96 10.08
C MET A 482 22.53 0.86 8.76
N SER A 483 22.62 1.94 8.00
CA SER A 483 23.37 1.99 6.73
C SER A 483 24.84 2.37 6.90
N SER A 484 25.22 2.94 8.05
CA SER A 484 26.59 3.35 8.37
C SER A 484 27.33 2.38 9.29
N ASN A 485 26.63 1.50 9.99
CA ASN A 485 27.22 0.56 10.94
C ASN A 485 27.12 -0.89 10.46
N ALA A 486 28.15 -1.69 10.76
CA ALA A 486 28.18 -3.11 10.40
C ALA A 486 27.33 -3.94 11.37
N VAL A 487 26.58 -4.91 10.83
CA VAL A 487 25.81 -5.89 11.60
C VAL A 487 26.74 -6.92 12.22
N SER A 488 26.56 -7.19 13.51
CA SER A 488 27.23 -8.27 14.22
C SER A 488 26.59 -9.61 13.87
N LYS A 489 27.37 -10.51 13.25
CA LYS A 489 26.91 -11.89 12.94
C LYS A 489 27.02 -12.85 14.11
N THR A 490 27.78 -12.48 15.14
CA THR A 490 28.07 -13.34 16.30
C THR A 490 27.20 -13.04 17.52
N SER A 491 26.47 -11.93 17.50
CA SER A 491 25.59 -11.51 18.60
C SER A 491 24.20 -11.11 18.07
N GLY A 492 23.19 -11.20 18.92
CA GLY A 492 21.78 -11.05 18.52
C GLY A 492 21.25 -12.24 17.69
N ASP A 493 20.15 -12.01 16.98
CA ASP A 493 19.37 -13.04 16.29
C ASP A 493 19.71 -13.19 14.80
N TRP A 494 20.78 -12.56 14.32
CA TRP A 494 21.12 -12.53 12.89
C TRP A 494 21.23 -13.93 12.26
N ASN A 495 21.87 -14.88 12.96
CA ASN A 495 21.99 -16.26 12.47
C ASN A 495 20.64 -16.99 12.41
N ASN A 496 19.72 -16.68 13.34
CA ASN A 496 18.38 -17.25 13.34
C ASN A 496 17.56 -16.68 12.17
N TYR A 497 17.70 -15.38 11.92
CA TYR A 497 17.14 -14.71 10.75
C TYR A 497 17.61 -15.39 9.44
N GLU A 498 18.93 -15.47 9.21
CA GLU A 498 19.48 -16.03 7.97
C GLU A 498 19.04 -17.49 7.74
N LYS A 499 19.03 -18.32 8.80
CA LYS A 499 18.53 -19.69 8.73
C LYS A 499 17.04 -19.75 8.37
N GLY A 500 16.22 -18.89 8.98
CA GLY A 500 14.78 -18.80 8.71
C GLY A 500 14.50 -18.44 7.26
N ARG A 501 15.19 -17.43 6.72
CA ARG A 501 15.07 -17.01 5.31
C ARG A 501 15.51 -18.11 4.35
N ASN A 502 16.63 -18.77 4.59
CA ASN A 502 17.12 -19.86 3.74
C ASN A 502 16.17 -21.07 3.71
N MET A 503 15.60 -21.44 4.86
CA MET A 503 14.57 -22.48 4.93
C MET A 503 13.34 -22.08 4.11
N MET A 504 12.90 -20.83 4.23
CA MET A 504 11.74 -20.35 3.50
C MET A 504 11.97 -20.28 1.99
N HIS A 505 13.15 -19.85 1.53
CA HIS A 505 13.51 -19.91 0.10
C HIS A 505 13.37 -21.32 -0.44
N THR A 506 13.85 -22.31 0.32
CA THR A 506 13.74 -23.72 -0.05
C THR A 506 12.27 -24.17 -0.15
N LEU A 507 11.43 -23.82 0.83
CA LEU A 507 10.00 -24.12 0.80
C LEU A 507 9.27 -23.40 -0.34
N SER A 508 9.69 -22.17 -0.67
CA SER A 508 9.05 -21.34 -1.68
C SER A 508 9.13 -21.95 -3.08
N TYR A 509 10.23 -22.65 -3.42
CA TYR A 509 10.36 -23.36 -4.70
C TYR A 509 9.27 -24.41 -4.94
N PHE A 510 8.78 -25.06 -3.88
CA PHE A 510 7.70 -26.04 -3.98
C PHE A 510 6.30 -25.41 -3.93
N ASN A 511 6.22 -24.15 -3.49
CA ASN A 511 4.97 -23.44 -3.27
C ASN A 511 4.59 -22.58 -4.48
N LEU A 512 4.30 -23.25 -5.59
CA LEU A 512 3.92 -22.60 -6.86
C LEU A 512 2.64 -21.76 -6.74
N TYR A 513 1.75 -22.06 -5.79
CA TYR A 513 0.57 -21.26 -5.48
C TYR A 513 0.95 -19.90 -4.91
N SER A 514 1.80 -19.86 -3.88
CA SER A 514 2.30 -18.58 -3.35
C SER A 514 3.04 -17.78 -4.42
N GLY A 515 3.86 -18.46 -5.22
CA GLY A 515 4.56 -17.83 -6.35
C GLY A 515 3.64 -17.20 -7.40
N LEU A 516 2.53 -17.86 -7.74
CA LEU A 516 1.47 -17.28 -8.58
C LEU A 516 0.94 -16.00 -7.92
N TRP A 517 0.54 -16.06 -6.64
CA TRP A 517 0.00 -14.90 -5.91
C TRP A 517 0.98 -13.73 -5.80
N MET A 518 2.28 -14.02 -5.64
CA MET A 518 3.33 -12.99 -5.62
C MET A 518 3.41 -12.20 -6.93
N VAL A 519 3.10 -12.80 -8.08
CA VAL A 519 3.03 -12.09 -9.37
C VAL A 519 1.88 -11.09 -9.35
N TYR A 520 0.71 -11.52 -8.85
CA TYR A 520 -0.47 -10.68 -8.74
C TYR A 520 -0.21 -9.50 -7.79
N THR A 521 0.18 -9.77 -6.56
CA THR A 521 0.34 -8.75 -5.51
C THR A 521 1.45 -7.75 -5.85
N LYS A 522 2.54 -8.19 -6.48
CA LYS A 522 3.60 -7.31 -6.97
C LYS A 522 3.09 -6.28 -7.98
N ASN A 523 2.25 -6.71 -8.92
CA ASN A 523 1.77 -5.84 -9.99
C ASN A 523 0.60 -4.96 -9.54
N LEU A 524 -0.23 -5.45 -8.60
CA LEU A 524 -1.34 -4.68 -8.01
C LEU A 524 -0.85 -3.38 -7.35
N GLY A 525 0.22 -3.50 -6.55
CA GLY A 525 0.71 -2.44 -5.68
C GLY A 525 -0.24 -2.15 -4.50
N PHE A 526 0.09 -1.12 -3.75
CA PHE A 526 -0.73 -0.60 -2.66
C PHE A 526 -1.47 0.67 -3.07
N TYR A 527 -2.48 1.04 -2.28
CA TYR A 527 -3.08 2.36 -2.35
C TYR A 527 -2.17 3.33 -1.58
N ASN A 528 -1.34 4.06 -2.32
CA ASN A 528 -0.26 4.87 -1.76
C ASN A 528 -0.75 6.02 -0.88
N ASP A 529 -1.93 6.58 -1.16
CA ASP A 529 -2.47 7.72 -0.39
C ASP A 529 -2.91 7.33 1.04
N ASP A 530 -3.05 6.03 1.32
CA ASP A 530 -3.31 5.50 2.67
C ASP A 530 -2.02 5.10 3.40
N ILE A 531 -0.88 5.07 2.70
CA ILE A 531 0.43 4.88 3.35
C ILE A 531 0.79 6.21 4.01
N TRP A 532 0.45 6.31 5.29
CA TRP A 532 0.70 7.51 6.07
C TRP A 532 0.85 7.21 7.56
N PHE A 533 1.40 8.19 8.28
CA PHE A 533 1.56 8.14 9.73
C PHE A 533 0.20 8.27 10.43
N SER A 534 0.07 7.61 11.58
CA SER A 534 -1.09 7.82 12.45
C SER A 534 -1.04 9.21 13.09
N PRO A 535 -2.09 10.06 12.92
CA PRO A 535 -2.08 11.42 13.46
C PRO A 535 -1.83 11.54 14.96
N ASN A 536 -2.22 10.51 15.73
CA ASN A 536 -2.10 10.48 17.18
C ASN A 536 -0.76 9.89 17.65
N SER A 537 -0.01 9.22 16.77
CA SER A 537 1.28 8.63 17.11
C SER A 537 2.40 9.63 16.87
N PHE A 538 3.50 9.53 17.61
CA PHE A 538 4.69 10.34 17.34
C PHE A 538 5.48 9.81 16.13
N SER A 539 5.46 8.49 15.87
CA SER A 539 6.30 7.89 14.82
C SER A 539 5.83 6.52 14.37
N LYS A 540 4.52 6.28 14.25
CA LYS A 540 3.99 5.00 13.76
C LYS A 540 3.45 5.14 12.34
N ILE A 541 4.09 4.50 11.38
CA ILE A 541 3.61 4.32 10.02
C ILE A 541 3.13 2.87 9.82
N TYR A 542 2.12 2.71 8.98
CA TYR A 542 1.57 1.42 8.61
C TYR A 542 1.87 1.12 7.14
N LEU A 543 2.99 0.43 6.88
CA LEU A 543 3.45 0.12 5.53
C LEU A 543 2.85 -1.18 4.96
N GLU A 544 2.47 -2.12 5.83
CA GLU A 544 2.05 -3.47 5.43
C GLU A 544 0.55 -3.79 5.69
N ASP A 545 -0.24 -2.85 6.20
CA ASP A 545 -1.63 -3.10 6.64
C ASP A 545 -2.59 -3.51 5.51
N GLN A 546 -2.20 -3.26 4.25
CA GLN A 546 -2.95 -3.63 3.05
C GLN A 546 -2.71 -5.10 2.63
N LYS A 547 -1.75 -5.79 3.24
CA LYS A 547 -1.40 -7.18 2.91
C LYS A 547 -2.46 -8.14 3.45
N ASN A 548 -2.87 -9.09 2.61
CA ASN A 548 -3.77 -10.17 2.97
C ASN A 548 -2.98 -11.41 3.43
N LEU A 549 -3.30 -11.95 4.60
CA LEU A 549 -2.59 -13.09 5.18
C LEU A 549 -2.51 -14.32 4.24
N PHE A 550 -3.49 -14.52 3.37
CA PHE A 550 -3.58 -15.70 2.50
C PHE A 550 -2.90 -15.52 1.13
N LEU A 551 -2.48 -14.30 0.76
CA LEU A 551 -1.80 -14.03 -0.50
C LEU A 551 -0.28 -13.96 -0.31
N GLY A 552 0.47 -14.53 -1.25
CA GLY A 552 1.92 -14.35 -1.33
C GLY A 552 2.27 -12.93 -1.72
N TYR A 553 3.19 -12.30 -1.01
CA TYR A 553 3.80 -11.00 -1.35
C TYR A 553 5.29 -11.18 -1.64
N PRO A 554 5.89 -10.36 -2.52
CA PRO A 554 7.34 -10.24 -2.57
C PRO A 554 7.87 -9.78 -1.23
N GLU A 555 8.71 -10.61 -0.62
CA GLU A 555 9.37 -10.32 0.64
C GLU A 555 10.87 -10.31 0.39
N TYR A 556 11.53 -9.22 0.77
CA TYR A 556 12.96 -9.07 0.57
C TYR A 556 13.75 -9.60 1.76
N ASP A 557 14.96 -10.06 1.48
CA ASP A 557 15.96 -10.39 2.49
C ASP A 557 16.84 -9.17 2.74
N ILE A 558 17.31 -9.03 3.98
CA ILE A 558 18.30 -8.03 4.35
C ILE A 558 19.66 -8.53 3.86
N LYS A 559 20.20 -7.85 2.85
CA LYS A 559 21.53 -8.11 2.30
C LYS A 559 22.57 -7.26 2.99
N LEU A 560 23.69 -7.90 3.27
CA LEU A 560 24.87 -7.25 3.81
C LEU A 560 25.93 -7.10 2.73
N THR A 561 26.56 -5.93 2.72
CA THR A 561 27.78 -5.64 1.95
C THR A 561 28.96 -6.50 2.42
N SER A 562 30.08 -6.42 1.69
CA SER A 562 31.35 -7.07 2.07
C SER A 562 31.89 -6.61 3.44
N THR A 563 31.51 -5.41 3.89
CA THR A 563 31.84 -4.87 5.22
C THR A 563 30.76 -5.13 6.27
N ASN A 564 29.80 -6.02 5.99
CA ASN A 564 28.66 -6.37 6.86
C ASN A 564 27.67 -5.22 7.16
N MET A 565 27.72 -4.10 6.43
CA MET A 565 26.67 -3.06 6.51
C MET A 565 25.48 -3.46 5.65
N ILE A 566 24.26 -3.06 6.03
CA ILE A 566 23.07 -3.35 5.23
C ILE A 566 23.14 -2.59 3.90
N GLU A 567 22.87 -3.28 2.79
CA GLU A 567 22.89 -2.69 1.45
C GLU A 567 21.75 -1.68 1.26
N LYS A 568 22.04 -0.50 0.68
CA LYS A 568 21.02 0.53 0.40
C LYS A 568 19.86 0.01 -0.46
N ASN A 569 20.13 -0.91 -1.38
CA ASN A 569 19.16 -1.50 -2.31
C ASN A 569 18.63 -2.86 -1.83
N THR A 570 18.70 -3.16 -0.53
CA THR A 570 18.30 -4.45 0.03
C THR A 570 16.83 -4.83 -0.25
N THR A 571 15.96 -3.84 -0.37
CA THR A 571 14.53 -3.97 -0.70
C THR A 571 14.28 -4.63 -2.07
N SER A 572 15.25 -4.54 -2.98
CA SER A 572 15.20 -5.20 -4.29
C SER A 572 15.55 -6.70 -4.24
N SER A 573 16.03 -7.17 -3.08
CA SER A 573 16.51 -8.53 -2.84
C SER A 573 15.39 -9.50 -2.44
N TYR A 574 14.49 -9.77 -3.38
CA TYR A 574 13.46 -10.79 -3.24
C TYR A 574 13.49 -11.75 -4.43
N LEU A 575 12.96 -12.95 -4.22
CA LEU A 575 12.79 -13.93 -5.28
C LEU A 575 11.85 -13.38 -6.36
N LYS A 576 12.36 -13.27 -7.60
CA LYS A 576 11.61 -12.62 -8.67
C LYS A 576 10.38 -13.46 -9.06
N PRO A 577 9.15 -12.92 -9.01
CA PRO A 577 7.94 -13.70 -9.23
C PRO A 577 7.82 -14.36 -10.61
N TRP A 578 8.52 -13.83 -11.63
CA TRP A 578 8.48 -14.38 -12.99
C TRP A 578 9.07 -15.79 -13.09
N TYR A 579 9.97 -16.20 -12.18
CA TYR A 579 10.48 -17.57 -12.13
C TYR A 579 9.34 -18.59 -11.95
N TYR A 580 8.37 -18.27 -11.10
CA TYR A 580 7.19 -19.13 -10.88
C TYR A 580 6.32 -19.24 -12.12
N LEU A 581 6.11 -18.13 -12.85
CA LEU A 581 5.37 -18.18 -14.12
C LEU A 581 6.06 -19.10 -15.13
N ALA A 582 7.39 -18.99 -15.27
CA ALA A 582 8.15 -19.82 -16.20
C ALA A 582 8.00 -21.32 -15.87
N ILE A 583 8.12 -21.69 -14.59
CA ILE A 583 7.92 -23.06 -14.12
C ILE A 583 6.48 -23.53 -14.41
N LEU A 584 5.48 -22.71 -14.07
CA LEU A 584 4.07 -23.03 -14.31
C LEU A 584 3.78 -23.20 -15.80
N PHE A 585 4.34 -22.37 -16.68
CA PHE A 585 4.21 -22.54 -18.13
C PHE A 585 4.82 -23.87 -18.61
N ALA A 586 5.99 -24.25 -18.10
CA ALA A 586 6.62 -25.52 -18.45
C ALA A 586 5.76 -26.72 -18.00
N VAL A 587 5.29 -26.71 -16.75
CA VAL A 587 4.38 -27.75 -16.21
C VAL A 587 3.07 -27.78 -17.00
N SER A 588 2.52 -26.63 -17.35
CA SER A 588 1.26 -26.50 -18.09
C SER A 588 1.37 -27.05 -19.51
N SER A 589 2.47 -26.75 -20.21
CA SER A 589 2.76 -27.28 -21.54
C SER A 589 2.94 -28.80 -21.54
N LEU A 590 3.65 -29.33 -20.54
CA LEU A 590 3.82 -30.77 -20.35
C LEU A 590 2.49 -31.46 -20.04
N SER A 591 1.68 -30.87 -19.16
CA SER A 591 0.34 -31.36 -18.81
C SER A 591 -0.58 -31.45 -20.03
N PHE A 592 -0.63 -30.38 -20.83
CA PHE A 592 -1.41 -30.35 -22.06
C PHE A 592 -0.94 -31.41 -23.06
N SER A 593 0.38 -31.56 -23.23
CA SER A 593 0.97 -32.53 -24.16
C SER A 593 0.63 -33.97 -23.80
N ILE A 594 0.70 -34.32 -22.50
CA ILE A 594 0.34 -35.65 -22.00
C ILE A 594 -1.16 -35.91 -22.20
N ALA A 595 -2.02 -34.95 -21.83
CA ALA A 595 -3.46 -35.08 -21.99
C ALA A 595 -3.84 -35.31 -23.46
N LEU A 596 -3.27 -34.52 -24.39
CA LEU A 596 -3.51 -34.67 -25.82
C LEU A 596 -3.02 -36.02 -26.35
N PHE A 597 -1.86 -36.49 -25.91
CA PHE A 597 -1.32 -37.79 -26.30
C PHE A 597 -2.20 -38.94 -25.82
N LYS A 598 -2.64 -38.90 -24.56
CA LYS A 598 -3.57 -39.89 -23.98
C LYS A 598 -4.92 -39.87 -24.70
N PHE A 599 -5.49 -38.70 -24.98
CA PHE A 599 -6.75 -38.58 -25.73
C PHE A 599 -6.64 -39.18 -27.14
N LYS A 600 -5.50 -39.01 -27.82
CA LYS A 600 -5.28 -39.62 -29.15
C LYS A 600 -5.24 -41.15 -29.09
N LYS A 601 -4.62 -41.70 -28.05
CA LYS A 601 -4.40 -43.14 -27.85
C LYS A 601 -5.55 -43.87 -27.13
N PHE A 602 -6.53 -43.14 -26.61
CA PHE A 602 -7.69 -43.76 -25.98
C PHE A 602 -8.44 -44.60 -27.03
N ASP A 603 -8.63 -45.89 -26.74
CA ASP A 603 -9.50 -46.75 -27.53
C ASP A 603 -10.95 -46.46 -27.12
N PHE A 604 -11.78 -46.19 -28.12
CA PHE A 604 -13.15 -45.69 -27.97
C PHE A 604 -14.17 -46.79 -28.28
#